data_AF-A0A4R8MRT4-F1
#
_entry.id   AF-A0A4R8MRT4-F1
#
_cell.length_a   1.000
_cell.length_b   1.000
_cell.length_c   1.000
_cell.angle_alpha   90.00
_cell.angle_beta   90.00
_cell.angle_gamma   90.00
#
_symmetry.space_group_name_H-M   'P 1'
#
loop_
_entity.id
_entity.type
_entity.pdbx_description
1 polymer ?
#
loop_
_entity_poly.entity_id
_entity_poly.type
_entity_poly.pdbx_seq_one_letter_code
_entity_poly.pdbx_strand_id
1 'polypeptide(L)'
;MKKTNRLFSILALVLFTGALQAADFPKCKEACDKFYNCSIQVNPNATEEQKATLKRGCEFNCNRPKYYNKIAGCLTGGDTCKAFSTCIMKEMQANK
;
A
#
# COMPACT_ATOMS: atom_id res chain seq x y z
N MET A 1 -63.74 11.88 -24.04
CA MET A 1 -62.55 11.00 -24.11
C MET A 1 -61.38 11.67 -23.40
N LYS A 2 -60.82 11.00 -22.38
CA LYS A 2 -59.70 11.47 -21.53
C LYS A 2 -58.40 11.50 -22.35
N LYS A 3 -57.58 12.56 -22.25
CA LYS A 3 -56.17 12.49 -22.67
C LYS A 3 -55.28 12.99 -21.53
N THR A 4 -54.35 12.11 -21.20
CA THR A 4 -53.63 11.95 -19.96
C THR A 4 -52.37 12.82 -19.88
N ASN A 5 -52.15 13.32 -18.67
CA ASN A 5 -50.93 13.84 -18.07
C ASN A 5 -49.62 13.58 -18.83
N ARG A 6 -48.93 14.67 -19.17
CA ARG A 6 -47.47 14.70 -19.39
C ARG A 6 -46.78 14.87 -18.04
N LEU A 7 -46.20 13.82 -17.49
CA LEU A 7 -45.28 13.96 -16.36
C LEU A 7 -44.20 12.87 -16.39
N PHE A 8 -42.99 13.31 -16.06
CA PHE A 8 -41.78 12.55 -15.70
C PHE A 8 -40.98 11.88 -16.82
N SER A 9 -40.16 12.70 -17.51
CA SER A 9 -38.83 12.24 -17.94
C SER A 9 -38.01 11.95 -16.67
N ILE A 10 -37.99 10.68 -16.26
CA ILE A 10 -37.13 10.20 -15.19
C ILE A 10 -35.69 10.26 -15.69
N LEU A 11 -34.98 11.25 -15.17
CA LEU A 11 -33.54 11.42 -15.22
C LEU A 11 -32.89 10.19 -14.58
N ALA A 12 -32.61 9.17 -15.39
CA ALA A 12 -31.79 8.04 -14.97
C ALA A 12 -30.32 8.49 -14.93
N LEU A 13 -29.99 9.30 -13.92
CA LEU A 13 -28.61 9.53 -13.51
C LEU A 13 -28.14 8.22 -12.89
N VAL A 14 -27.66 7.30 -13.74
CA VAL A 14 -26.97 6.09 -13.30
C VAL A 14 -25.68 6.56 -12.65
N LEU A 15 -25.76 6.84 -11.35
CA LEU A 15 -24.62 6.96 -10.47
C LEU A 15 -23.96 5.58 -10.48
N PHE A 16 -23.01 5.40 -11.40
CA PHE A 16 -21.96 4.41 -11.27
C PHE A 16 -21.18 4.76 -9.99
N THR A 17 -21.73 4.39 -8.84
CA THR A 17 -20.97 4.16 -7.62
C THR A 17 -20.19 2.87 -7.86
N GLY A 18 -19.19 2.95 -8.75
CA GLY A 18 -18.15 1.95 -8.79
C GLY A 18 -17.59 1.90 -7.37
N ALA A 19 -17.85 0.79 -6.67
CA ALA A 19 -17.19 0.52 -5.42
C ALA A 19 -15.71 0.76 -5.67
N LEU A 20 -15.13 1.73 -4.97
CA LEU A 20 -13.69 1.87 -4.81
C LEU A 20 -13.24 0.53 -4.22
N GLN A 21 -12.94 -0.43 -5.09
CA GLN A 21 -12.27 -1.66 -4.71
C GLN A 21 -10.98 -1.18 -4.10
N ALA A 22 -10.89 -1.28 -2.77
CA ALA A 22 -9.63 -1.09 -2.07
C ALA A 22 -8.63 -1.98 -2.82
N ALA A 23 -7.63 -1.36 -3.46
CA ALA A 23 -6.62 -2.14 -4.14
C ALA A 23 -5.92 -2.96 -3.05
N ASP A 24 -6.22 -4.27 -3.01
CA ASP A 24 -5.62 -5.16 -2.05
C ASP A 24 -4.15 -5.31 -2.42
N PHE A 25 -3.27 -4.87 -1.52
CA PHE A 25 -1.82 -5.02 -1.63
C PHE A 25 -1.34 -6.09 -0.63
N PRO A 26 -1.66 -7.39 -0.86
CA PRO A 26 -1.61 -8.43 0.17
C PRO A 26 -0.21 -8.68 0.74
N LYS A 27 0.84 -8.38 -0.04
CA LYS A 27 2.23 -8.58 0.38
C LYS A 27 2.83 -7.40 1.15
N CYS A 28 2.16 -6.26 1.21
CA CYS A 28 2.70 -5.09 1.91
C CYS A 28 2.81 -5.29 3.41
N LYS A 29 1.76 -5.87 4.01
CA LYS A 29 1.77 -6.18 5.44
C LYS A 29 2.94 -7.09 5.80
N GLU A 30 3.10 -8.18 5.06
CA GLU A 30 4.20 -9.13 5.24
C GLU A 30 5.59 -8.47 5.09
N ALA A 31 5.79 -7.72 3.99
CA ALA A 31 7.07 -7.06 3.73
C ALA A 31 7.42 -6.02 4.81
N CYS A 32 6.45 -5.21 5.23
CA CYS A 32 6.69 -4.15 6.21
C CYS A 32 6.78 -4.66 7.64
N ASP A 33 6.06 -5.73 8.00
CA ASP A 33 6.22 -6.43 9.27
C ASP A 33 7.61 -7.08 9.35
N LYS A 34 8.07 -7.75 8.28
CA LYS A 34 9.45 -8.28 8.19
C LYS A 34 10.50 -7.16 8.29
N PHE A 35 10.24 -6.01 7.68
CA PHE A 35 11.16 -4.86 7.71
C PHE A 35 11.30 -4.28 9.12
N TYR A 36 10.18 -4.14 9.83
CA TYR A 36 10.18 -3.74 11.24
C TYR A 36 11.00 -4.71 12.09
N ASN A 37 10.80 -6.02 11.95
CA ASN A 37 11.58 -7.01 12.70
C ASN A 37 13.09 -6.96 12.36
N CYS A 38 13.41 -6.74 11.09
CA CYS A 38 14.80 -6.60 10.64
C CYS A 38 15.47 -5.30 11.10
N SER A 39 14.69 -4.24 11.35
CA SER A 39 15.23 -2.97 11.85
C SER A 39 15.92 -3.12 13.21
N ILE A 40 15.46 -4.06 14.05
CA ILE A 40 16.09 -4.41 15.34
C ILE A 40 17.46 -5.04 15.12
N GLN A 41 17.57 -5.95 14.15
CA GLN A 41 18.84 -6.63 13.85
C GLN A 41 19.86 -5.70 13.19
N VAL A 42 19.38 -4.75 12.38
CA VAL A 42 20.24 -3.79 11.66
C VAL A 42 20.63 -2.61 12.54
N ASN A 43 19.73 -2.15 13.42
CA ASN A 43 20.00 -1.09 14.38
C ASN A 43 19.37 -1.41 15.75
N PRO A 44 20.09 -2.13 16.63
CA PRO A 44 19.57 -2.51 17.95
C PRO A 44 19.29 -1.31 18.86
N ASN A 45 19.90 -0.16 18.58
CA ASN A 45 19.73 1.08 19.37
C ASN A 45 18.59 1.97 18.86
N ALA A 46 17.90 1.59 17.77
CA ALA A 46 16.76 2.35 17.27
C ALA A 46 15.63 2.35 18.31
N THR A 47 15.03 3.53 18.55
CA THR A 47 13.86 3.62 19.42
C THR A 47 12.65 2.97 18.75
N GLU A 48 11.67 2.55 19.55
CA GLU A 48 10.43 1.97 19.02
C GLU A 48 9.68 2.94 18.08
N GLU A 49 9.73 4.24 18.36
CA GLU A 49 9.16 5.26 17.46
C GLU A 49 9.88 5.34 16.11
N GLN A 50 11.21 5.21 16.08
CA GLN A 50 11.97 5.19 14.82
C GLN A 50 11.61 3.96 13.99
N LYS A 51 11.51 2.79 14.63
CA LYS A 51 11.11 1.54 13.96
C LYS A 51 9.67 1.62 13.43
N ALA A 52 8.74 2.14 14.24
CA ALA A 52 7.36 2.35 13.83
C ALA A 52 7.26 3.34 12.65
N THR A 53 8.07 4.40 12.65
CA THR A 53 8.13 5.37 11.55
C THR A 53 8.63 4.73 10.26
N LEU A 54 9.67 3.89 10.33
CA LEU A 54 10.17 3.12 9.19
C LEU A 54 9.10 2.15 8.64
N LYS A 55 8.40 1.45 9.53
CA LYS A 55 7.29 0.55 9.15
C LYS A 55 6.18 1.30 8.41
N ARG A 56 5.70 2.42 8.97
CA ARG A 56 4.69 3.26 8.32
C ARG A 56 5.17 3.79 6.96
N GLY A 57 6.44 4.17 6.85
CA GLY A 57 7.05 4.57 5.58
C GLY A 57 7.03 3.44 4.55
N CYS A 58 7.32 2.21 4.96
CA CYS A 58 7.19 1.03 4.10
C CYS A 58 5.75 0.81 3.64
N GLU A 59 4.78 0.82 4.57
CA GLU A 59 3.36 0.59 4.27
C GLU A 59 2.82 1.66 3.31
N PHE A 60 3.15 2.93 3.57
CA PHE A 60 2.74 4.06 2.74
C PHE A 60 3.27 3.96 1.30
N ASN A 61 4.53 3.54 1.13
CA ASN A 61 5.08 3.34 -0.20
C ASN A 61 4.48 2.09 -0.86
N CYS A 62 4.39 0.99 -0.13
CA CYS A 62 3.93 -0.29 -0.67
C CYS A 62 2.47 -0.26 -1.13
N ASN A 63 1.60 0.49 -0.44
CA ASN A 63 0.21 0.70 -0.83
C ASN A 63 0.03 1.62 -2.06
N ARG A 64 1.11 1.93 -2.77
CA ARG A 64 1.06 2.62 -4.06
C ARG A 64 1.36 1.61 -5.17
N PRO A 65 0.53 1.51 -6.22
CA PRO A 65 0.74 0.56 -7.31
C PRO A 65 2.15 0.59 -7.92
N LYS A 66 2.76 1.78 -8.02
CA LYS A 66 4.12 1.98 -8.53
C LYS A 66 5.19 1.24 -7.72
N TYR A 67 5.02 1.11 -6.41
CA TYR A 67 6.04 0.53 -5.51
C TYR A 67 5.65 -0.85 -4.97
N TYR A 68 4.37 -1.24 -5.07
CA TYR A 68 3.90 -2.54 -4.59
C TYR A 68 4.78 -3.70 -5.04
N ASN A 69 4.94 -3.89 -6.35
CA ASN A 69 5.71 -5.03 -6.89
C ASN A 69 7.19 -4.97 -6.53
N LYS A 70 7.74 -3.77 -6.36
CA LYS A 70 9.14 -3.56 -5.98
C LYS A 70 9.38 -3.96 -4.53
N ILE A 71 8.54 -3.48 -3.62
CA ILE A 71 8.60 -3.79 -2.19
C ILE A 71 8.24 -5.26 -1.93
N ALA A 72 7.18 -5.77 -2.58
CA ALA A 72 6.81 -7.17 -2.50
C ALA A 72 7.91 -8.10 -3.07
N GLY A 73 8.62 -7.67 -4.11
CA GLY A 73 9.77 -8.39 -4.67
C GLY A 73 10.96 -8.50 -3.71
N CYS A 74 11.10 -7.59 -2.74
CA CYS A 74 12.13 -7.72 -1.71
C CYS A 74 11.94 -8.95 -0.81
N LEU A 75 10.72 -9.50 -0.70
CA LEU A 75 10.46 -10.72 0.07
C LEU A 75 11.26 -11.92 -0.45
N THR A 76 11.51 -11.98 -1.76
CA THR A 76 12.29 -13.04 -2.42
C THR A 76 13.77 -12.69 -2.58
N GLY A 77 14.18 -11.46 -2.25
CA GLY A 77 15.48 -10.91 -2.63
C GLY A 77 16.59 -11.01 -1.57
N GLY A 78 16.34 -11.57 -0.38
CA GLY A 78 17.39 -11.63 0.63
C GLY A 78 17.11 -12.57 1.80
N ASP A 79 18.09 -13.42 2.10
CA ASP A 79 18.09 -14.37 3.21
C ASP A 79 18.50 -13.72 4.55
N THR A 80 19.04 -12.49 4.50
CA THR A 80 19.48 -11.76 5.69
C THR A 80 18.67 -10.48 5.90
N CYS A 81 18.47 -10.11 7.17
CA CYS A 81 17.77 -8.87 7.51
C CYS A 81 18.43 -7.60 6.95
N LYS A 82 19.76 -7.62 6.80
CA LYS A 82 20.51 -6.54 6.17
C LYS A 82 20.16 -6.41 4.68
N ALA A 83 20.26 -7.51 3.92
CA ALA A 83 19.91 -7.50 2.49
C ALA A 83 18.45 -7.10 2.25
N PHE A 84 17.54 -7.64 3.06
CA PHE A 84 16.12 -7.30 3.00
C PHE A 84 15.86 -5.81 3.28
N SER A 85 16.42 -5.28 4.37
CA SER A 85 16.26 -3.88 4.76
C SER A 85 16.84 -2.93 3.71
N THR A 86 18.00 -3.27 3.13
CA THR A 86 18.61 -2.49 2.05
C THR A 86 17.74 -2.49 0.79
N CYS A 87 17.12 -3.60 0.43
CA CYS A 87 16.18 -3.67 -0.70
C CYS A 87 14.99 -2.73 -0.50
N ILE A 88 14.33 -2.81 0.66
CA ILE A 88 13.18 -1.95 1.01
C ILE A 88 13.56 -0.47 0.97
N MET A 89 14.67 -0.10 1.63
CA MET A 89 15.12 1.28 1.68
C MET A 89 15.47 1.83 0.29
N LYS A 90 16.08 1.02 -0.58
CA LYS A 90 16.37 1.41 -1.97
C LYS A 90 15.09 1.74 -2.73
N GLU A 91 14.08 0.88 -2.66
CA GLU A 91 12.82 1.09 -3.39
C GLU A 91 12.00 2.27 -2.81
N MET A 92 12.14 2.56 -1.51
CA MET A 92 11.56 3.73 -0.86
C MET A 92 12.29 5.05 -1.20
N GLN A 93 13.61 5.02 -1.39
CA GLN A 93 14.44 6.21 -1.63
C GLN A 93 14.62 6.57 -3.11
N ALA A 94 14.42 5.62 -4.04
CA ALA A 94 14.70 5.79 -5.47
C ALA A 94 13.79 6.82 -6.22
N ASN A 95 13.00 7.63 -5.53
CA ASN A 95 12.19 8.70 -6.14
C ASN A 95 12.07 9.94 -5.22
N LYS A 96 13.21 10.45 -4.72
CA LYS A 96 13.33 11.89 -4.44
C LYS A 96 13.61 12.63 -5.74
#